data_AF-A0A318J450-F1
#
_entry.id   AF-A0A318J450-F1
#
_cell.length_a   1.000
_cell.length_b   1.000
_cell.length_c   1.000
_cell.angle_alpha   90.00
_cell.angle_beta   90.00
_cell.angle_gamma   90.00
#
_symmetry.space_group_name_H-M   'P 1'
#
loop_
_entity.id
_entity.type
_entity.pdbx_description
1 polymer ?
#
loop_
_entity_poly.entity_id
_entity_poly.type
_entity_poly.pdbx_seq_one_letter_code
_entity_poly.pdbx_strand_id
1 'polypeptide(L)'
;MTRLLISGIIPGIITSILLLQPCQTATAAEDPPAATPVEEPQSVAVNGVKNPELRSYRNMLAGLDMFESKRHLAPTADHLRFVLKPRYGETTLAGLSLRIATDDLSIPVPLAADGSFILPRDQAAADGDAELMLNRSRGEFNGMPRVTSANVPPNMRRLGDVRLECQVAIAIAKKDINVMLRAAAAVALGGTDWCMSSKVSYGTYTPFPTDSVSLVSGDKRTVLSSGHRLKYVVLPLADRNWPDDTLVEFQPSPATSITHFTAQPIYLSGTMNKWGTTLPLTQTDASNFSVDAVLPKGLSKFKIVSKDFKMVELGAADSRANESKGNFVLNAGKALAWAGKDIWFETPQAGKYNFALNVADPDAPVLVVSARE
;
A
#
# COMPACT_ATOMS: atom_id res chain seq x y z
N MET A 1 -56.10 -15.24 41.91
CA MET A 1 -56.22 -14.78 43.31
C MET A 1 -54.83 -14.55 43.86
N THR A 2 -54.62 -13.36 44.41
CA THR A 2 -53.36 -12.82 44.93
C THR A 2 -52.99 -13.45 46.28
N ARG A 3 -51.66 -13.47 46.57
CA ARG A 3 -51.00 -13.60 47.88
C ARG A 3 -50.86 -15.04 48.42
N LEU A 4 -49.77 -15.44 49.10
CA LEU A 4 -48.56 -14.77 49.59
C LEU A 4 -47.49 -15.83 49.92
N LEU A 5 -46.22 -15.41 49.78
CA LEU A 5 -44.96 -15.74 50.50
C LEU A 5 -45.04 -16.74 51.69
N ILE A 6 -44.03 -17.57 51.99
CA ILE A 6 -42.71 -17.23 52.59
C ILE A 6 -41.83 -18.51 52.52
N SER A 7 -40.70 -18.49 51.80
CA SER A 7 -39.29 -18.50 52.29
C SER A 7 -38.84 -19.65 53.21
N GLY A 8 -37.83 -20.39 52.76
CA GLY A 8 -36.63 -20.63 53.57
C GLY A 8 -36.03 -22.03 53.58
N ILE A 9 -34.91 -22.18 52.85
CA ILE A 9 -33.67 -22.92 53.17
C ILE A 9 -33.74 -24.43 53.52
N ILE A 10 -33.05 -25.25 52.72
CA ILE A 10 -31.91 -26.16 53.07
C ILE A 10 -31.88 -27.35 52.08
N PRO A 11 -30.71 -27.72 51.53
CA PRO A 11 -30.56 -28.68 50.45
C PRO A 11 -30.31 -30.10 50.96
N GLY A 12 -30.69 -31.12 50.19
CA GLY A 12 -30.43 -32.51 50.56
C GLY A 12 -30.96 -33.49 49.53
N ILE A 13 -30.07 -33.88 48.63
CA ILE A 13 -30.19 -34.95 47.65
C ILE A 13 -30.63 -36.27 48.31
N ILE A 14 -31.56 -37.01 47.69
CA ILE A 14 -31.71 -38.47 47.55
C ILE A 14 -32.96 -38.66 46.66
N THR A 15 -32.81 -38.88 45.35
CA THR A 15 -32.71 -40.17 44.66
C THR A 15 -34.01 -41.00 44.69
N SER A 16 -34.52 -41.26 43.47
CA SER A 16 -35.42 -42.38 43.07
C SER A 16 -36.91 -42.26 43.44
N ILE A 17 -37.90 -42.61 42.61
CA ILE A 17 -37.96 -43.38 41.36
C ILE A 17 -39.36 -43.17 40.74
N LEU A 18 -39.43 -43.28 39.41
CA LEU A 18 -40.56 -43.60 38.51
C LEU A 18 -41.97 -43.06 38.79
N LEU A 19 -42.56 -42.45 37.76
CA LEU A 19 -43.80 -42.94 37.16
C LEU A 19 -43.85 -42.54 35.65
N LEU A 20 -43.97 -43.56 34.79
CA LEU A 20 -44.42 -43.50 33.39
C LEU A 20 -45.82 -42.85 33.37
N GLN A 21 -46.27 -42.02 32.42
CA GLN A 21 -46.43 -42.11 30.95
C GLN A 21 -47.36 -40.90 30.58
N PRO A 22 -47.78 -40.61 29.32
CA PRO A 22 -47.33 -41.07 28.02
C PRO A 22 -47.05 -39.94 27.00
N CYS A 23 -46.47 -40.39 25.90
CA CYS A 23 -46.06 -39.70 24.69
C CYS A 23 -47.16 -38.86 24.02
N GLN A 24 -46.87 -37.60 23.70
CA GLN A 24 -47.51 -36.88 22.61
C GLN A 24 -46.43 -36.52 21.58
N THR A 25 -46.63 -37.01 20.37
CA THR A 25 -45.84 -36.70 19.18
C THR A 25 -46.15 -35.29 18.72
N ALA A 26 -45.21 -34.37 18.88
CA ALA A 26 -45.18 -33.10 18.17
C ALA A 26 -43.91 -33.07 17.32
N THR A 27 -44.11 -32.98 16.02
CA THR A 27 -43.11 -32.72 14.98
C THR A 27 -42.17 -31.60 15.40
N ALA A 28 -40.89 -31.93 15.58
CA ALA A 28 -39.82 -30.97 15.78
C ALA A 28 -39.59 -30.20 14.47
N ALA A 29 -39.77 -28.89 14.51
CA ALA A 29 -39.11 -27.99 13.58
C ALA A 29 -37.62 -27.99 13.95
N GLU A 30 -36.78 -28.38 13.00
CA GLU A 30 -35.33 -28.41 13.13
C GLU A 30 -34.81 -26.97 13.17
N ASP A 31 -34.34 -26.52 14.33
CA ASP A 31 -33.54 -25.29 14.44
C ASP A 31 -32.25 -25.48 13.62
N PRO A 32 -31.88 -24.54 12.73
CA PRO A 32 -30.63 -24.64 12.00
C PRO A 32 -29.44 -24.56 12.98
N PRO A 33 -28.42 -25.39 12.82
CA PRO A 33 -27.31 -25.46 13.76
C PRO A 33 -26.58 -24.11 13.81
N ALA A 34 -26.36 -23.64 15.04
CA ALA A 34 -25.57 -22.46 15.34
C ALA A 34 -24.21 -22.53 14.62
N ALA A 35 -23.96 -21.54 13.78
CA ALA A 35 -22.71 -21.40 13.06
C ALA A 35 -21.56 -21.31 14.08
N THR A 36 -20.69 -22.31 14.05
CA THR A 36 -19.38 -22.27 14.72
C THR A 36 -18.62 -21.04 14.21
N PRO A 37 -17.95 -20.27 15.10
CA PRO A 37 -17.07 -19.21 14.65
C PRO A 37 -16.00 -19.84 13.77
N VAL A 38 -16.04 -19.52 12.47
CA VAL A 38 -14.94 -19.81 11.56
C VAL A 38 -13.79 -18.93 12.04
N GLU A 39 -12.87 -19.54 12.77
CA GLU A 39 -11.59 -18.96 13.07
C GLU A 39 -10.91 -18.72 11.72
N GLU A 40 -10.96 -17.47 11.26
CA GLU A 40 -10.25 -17.04 10.06
C GLU A 40 -8.81 -17.52 10.19
N PRO A 41 -8.28 -18.30 9.24
CA PRO A 41 -6.88 -18.66 9.29
C PRO A 41 -6.13 -17.34 9.32
N GLN A 42 -5.45 -17.10 10.44
CA GLN A 42 -4.59 -15.94 10.60
C GLN A 42 -3.66 -15.94 9.40
N SER A 43 -4.00 -15.12 8.43
CA SER A 43 -3.15 -14.91 7.29
C SER A 43 -1.89 -14.34 7.91
N VAL A 44 -0.82 -15.14 7.88
CA VAL A 44 0.53 -14.59 8.04
C VAL A 44 0.70 -13.77 6.78
N ALA A 45 0.17 -12.54 6.83
CA ALA A 45 0.41 -11.52 5.85
C ALA A 45 1.90 -11.24 5.96
N VAL A 46 2.70 -11.97 5.19
CA VAL A 46 3.97 -11.50 4.69
C VAL A 46 3.61 -10.36 3.74
N ASN A 47 3.15 -9.26 4.34
CA ASN A 47 3.01 -7.97 3.70
C ASN A 47 4.33 -7.74 2.98
N GLY A 48 4.25 -7.67 1.65
CA GLY A 48 5.39 -7.80 0.73
C GLY A 48 6.60 -7.07 1.26
N VAL A 49 7.72 -7.81 1.40
CA VAL A 49 9.06 -7.37 1.80
C VAL A 49 9.04 -5.96 2.40
N LYS A 50 8.57 -5.85 3.65
CA LYS A 50 8.49 -4.56 4.34
C LYS A 50 9.90 -4.01 4.50
N ASN A 51 10.25 -3.09 3.60
CA ASN A 51 11.33 -2.10 3.69
C ASN A 51 12.73 -2.60 4.05
N PRO A 52 13.54 -3.03 3.07
CA PRO A 52 14.99 -2.93 3.21
C PRO A 52 15.32 -1.43 3.15
N GLU A 53 15.34 -0.77 4.30
CA GLU A 53 16.21 0.39 4.41
C GLU A 53 17.60 -0.17 4.14
N LEU A 54 18.15 0.11 2.95
CA LEU A 54 19.41 -0.42 2.45
C LEU A 54 20.49 0.06 3.42
N ARG A 55 20.68 -0.65 4.54
CA ARG A 55 21.52 -0.23 5.67
C ARG A 55 22.76 -1.07 5.73
N SER A 56 22.62 -2.38 5.88
CA SER A 56 23.79 -3.26 5.91
C SER A 56 24.37 -3.39 4.51
N TYR A 57 25.61 -2.94 4.33
CA TYR A 57 26.35 -3.10 3.08
C TYR A 57 26.50 -4.59 2.73
N ARG A 58 26.80 -5.43 3.72
CA ARG A 58 26.90 -6.88 3.56
C ARG A 58 25.60 -7.53 3.07
N ASN A 59 24.44 -7.08 3.56
CA ASN A 59 23.16 -7.59 3.07
C ASN A 59 22.93 -7.22 1.61
N MET A 60 23.34 -6.01 1.23
CA MET A 60 23.24 -5.53 -0.13
C MET A 60 24.12 -6.33 -1.09
N LEU A 61 25.33 -6.72 -0.67
CA LEU A 61 26.20 -7.61 -1.46
C LEU A 61 25.50 -8.92 -1.84
N ALA A 62 24.65 -9.47 -0.97
CA ALA A 62 23.84 -10.65 -1.31
C ALA A 62 22.85 -10.39 -2.44
N GLY A 63 22.34 -9.16 -2.55
CA GLY A 63 21.53 -8.71 -3.68
C GLY A 63 22.35 -8.62 -4.98
N LEU A 64 23.58 -8.11 -4.90
CA LEU A 64 24.48 -8.05 -6.06
C LEU A 64 24.85 -9.47 -6.54
N ASP A 65 25.12 -10.39 -5.62
CA ASP A 65 25.40 -11.80 -5.95
C ASP A 65 24.17 -12.46 -6.60
N MET A 66 22.97 -12.17 -6.08
CA MET A 66 21.73 -12.69 -6.66
C MET A 66 21.52 -12.18 -8.09
N PHE A 67 21.78 -10.90 -8.35
CA PHE A 67 21.71 -10.32 -9.70
C PHE A 67 22.60 -11.06 -10.69
N GLU A 68 23.87 -11.30 -10.34
CA GLU A 68 24.79 -12.03 -11.20
C GLU A 68 24.37 -13.50 -11.41
N SER A 69 23.89 -14.16 -10.37
CA SER A 69 23.46 -15.57 -10.47
C SER A 69 22.21 -15.77 -11.35
N LYS A 70 21.40 -14.72 -11.52
CA LYS A 70 20.10 -14.76 -12.21
C LYS A 70 20.07 -13.87 -13.46
N ARG A 71 21.22 -13.53 -14.06
CA ARG A 71 21.31 -12.70 -15.28
C ARG A 71 20.47 -13.19 -16.45
N HIS A 72 20.20 -14.49 -16.54
CA HIS A 72 19.31 -15.05 -17.56
C HIS A 72 17.89 -14.44 -17.54
N LEU A 73 17.42 -13.95 -16.38
CA LEU A 73 16.13 -13.28 -16.26
C LEU A 73 16.13 -11.90 -16.92
N ALA A 74 17.28 -11.25 -17.10
CA ALA A 74 17.44 -9.92 -17.71
C ALA A 74 18.78 -9.83 -18.47
N PRO A 75 18.94 -10.55 -19.60
CA PRO A 75 20.24 -10.76 -20.24
C PRO A 75 20.83 -9.49 -20.85
N THR A 76 20.00 -8.49 -21.16
CA THR A 76 20.43 -7.20 -21.72
C THR A 76 20.43 -6.07 -20.68
N ALA A 77 20.30 -6.39 -19.39
CA ALA A 77 20.52 -5.44 -18.32
C ALA A 77 22.01 -5.40 -17.96
N ASP A 78 22.62 -4.22 -18.13
CA ASP A 78 24.07 -4.02 -17.92
C ASP A 78 24.45 -4.04 -16.43
N HIS A 79 23.67 -3.36 -15.59
CA HIS A 79 23.93 -3.19 -14.16
C HIS A 79 22.66 -3.33 -13.31
N LEU A 80 22.85 -3.80 -12.07
CA LEU A 80 21.86 -3.61 -11.02
C LEU A 80 21.96 -2.18 -10.48
N ARG A 81 20.85 -1.46 -10.51
CA ARG A 81 20.69 -0.20 -9.77
C ARG A 81 19.85 -0.42 -8.53
N PHE A 82 19.97 0.50 -7.60
CA PHE A 82 19.01 0.70 -6.53
C PHE A 82 18.42 2.09 -6.68
N VAL A 83 17.17 2.26 -6.26
CA VAL A 83 16.49 3.57 -6.30
C VAL A 83 16.00 3.90 -4.92
N LEU A 84 16.41 5.06 -4.41
CA LEU A 84 15.87 5.64 -3.18
C LEU A 84 14.60 6.40 -3.53
N LYS A 85 13.47 5.92 -3.02
CA LYS A 85 12.19 6.63 -3.10
C LYS A 85 11.87 7.25 -1.74
N PRO A 86 11.53 8.54 -1.69
CA PRO A 86 10.92 9.14 -0.51
C PRO A 86 9.77 8.27 -0.02
N ARG A 87 9.75 7.94 1.28
CA ARG A 87 8.57 7.30 1.89
C ARG A 87 7.41 8.29 2.03
N TYR A 88 7.73 9.57 1.99
CA TYR A 88 6.88 10.67 2.41
C TYR A 88 6.97 11.83 1.41
N GLY A 89 5.85 12.48 1.11
CA GLY A 89 5.72 13.46 0.02
C GLY A 89 6.51 14.75 0.18
N GLU A 90 6.93 15.11 1.39
CA GLU A 90 7.79 16.28 1.64
C GLU A 90 9.29 15.91 1.63
N THR A 91 9.62 14.62 1.71
CA THR A 91 11.01 14.16 1.66
C THR A 91 11.52 14.35 0.24
N THR A 92 12.47 15.27 0.08
CA THR A 92 13.06 15.60 -1.22
C THR A 92 14.35 14.83 -1.47
N LEU A 93 14.61 14.51 -2.74
CA LEU A 93 15.91 14.02 -3.21
C LEU A 93 16.96 15.13 -3.27
N ALA A 94 16.55 16.41 -3.24
CA ALA A 94 17.46 17.54 -3.30
C ALA A 94 18.44 17.54 -2.12
N GLY A 95 19.73 17.62 -2.44
CA GLY A 95 20.82 17.59 -1.45
C GLY A 95 20.95 16.26 -0.70
N LEU A 96 20.37 15.18 -1.21
CA LEU A 96 20.57 13.84 -0.66
C LEU A 96 21.98 13.35 -1.02
N SER A 97 22.68 12.78 -0.05
CA SER A 97 23.97 12.12 -0.26
C SER A 97 23.96 10.73 0.35
N LEU A 98 24.60 9.79 -0.33
CA LEU A 98 24.77 8.41 0.12
C LEU A 98 26.27 8.08 0.22
N ARG A 99 26.64 7.35 1.26
CA ARG A 99 27.99 6.80 1.44
C ARG A 99 27.92 5.39 2.02
N ILE A 100 28.93 4.58 1.71
CA ILE A 100 29.22 3.34 2.45
C ILE A 100 30.25 3.71 3.52
N ALA A 101 29.97 3.41 4.78
CA ALA A 101 30.82 3.88 5.87
C ALA A 101 30.96 2.87 7.00
N THR A 102 32.16 2.85 7.58
CA THR A 102 32.46 2.33 8.91
C THR A 102 32.92 3.51 9.77
N ASP A 103 33.48 3.24 10.96
CA ASP A 103 34.09 4.29 11.78
C ASP A 103 35.34 4.92 11.10
N ASP A 104 36.11 4.11 10.35
CA ASP A 104 37.39 4.52 9.75
C ASP A 104 37.36 4.63 8.22
N LEU A 105 36.26 4.21 7.57
CA LEU A 105 36.10 4.21 6.12
C LEU A 105 34.86 5.02 5.71
N SER A 106 34.97 5.79 4.63
CA SER A 106 33.82 6.51 4.07
C SER A 106 33.95 6.62 2.55
N ILE A 107 33.19 5.82 1.82
CA ILE A 107 33.17 5.77 0.37
C ILE A 107 31.91 6.50 -0.14
N PRO A 108 32.04 7.61 -0.89
CA PRO A 108 30.89 8.28 -1.47
C PRO A 108 30.24 7.40 -2.55
N VAL A 109 28.90 7.33 -2.54
CA VAL A 109 28.12 6.62 -3.57
C VAL A 109 27.34 7.66 -4.38
N PRO A 110 27.71 7.91 -5.65
CA PRO A 110 27.02 8.89 -6.48
C PRO A 110 25.54 8.55 -6.67
N LEU A 111 24.68 9.55 -6.45
CA LEU A 111 23.24 9.47 -6.71
C LEU A 111 22.91 10.21 -8.01
N ALA A 112 22.11 9.59 -8.86
CA ALA A 112 21.47 10.27 -9.99
C ALA A 112 20.29 11.13 -9.52
N ALA A 113 19.82 12.03 -10.39
CA ALA A 113 18.74 12.97 -10.09
C ALA A 113 17.42 12.30 -9.69
N ASP A 114 17.17 11.08 -10.17
CA ASP A 114 15.98 10.27 -9.86
C ASP A 114 16.11 9.46 -8.56
N GLY A 115 17.22 9.63 -7.83
CA GLY A 115 17.57 8.89 -6.62
C GLY A 115 18.17 7.52 -6.89
N SER A 116 18.49 7.19 -8.15
CA SER A 116 19.12 5.92 -8.50
C SER A 116 20.63 5.93 -8.27
N PHE A 117 21.18 4.77 -7.93
CA PHE A 117 22.62 4.58 -7.77
C PHE A 117 23.03 3.15 -8.09
N ILE A 118 24.32 2.98 -8.40
CA ILE A 118 24.96 1.67 -8.51
C ILE A 118 25.79 1.48 -7.24
N LEU A 119 25.60 0.34 -6.57
CA LEU A 119 26.36 0.04 -5.38
C LEU A 119 27.72 -0.58 -5.78
N PRO A 120 28.86 0.06 -5.48
CA PRO A 120 30.16 -0.54 -5.76
C PRO A 120 30.41 -1.75 -4.85
N ARG A 121 31.17 -2.73 -5.34
CA ARG A 121 31.76 -3.79 -4.51
C ARG A 121 33.10 -3.29 -3.96
N ASP A 122 33.28 -3.39 -2.65
CA ASP A 122 34.47 -2.98 -1.92
C ASP A 122 34.70 -3.97 -0.78
N GLN A 123 35.89 -4.59 -0.78
CA GLN A 123 36.22 -5.64 0.18
C GLN A 123 36.45 -5.09 1.59
N ALA A 124 37.11 -3.93 1.71
CA ALA A 124 37.39 -3.32 3.01
C ALA A 124 36.08 -2.90 3.71
N ALA A 125 35.13 -2.35 2.95
CA ALA A 125 33.79 -2.04 3.46
C ALA A 125 33.00 -3.31 3.86
N ALA A 126 33.17 -4.41 3.14
CA ALA A 126 32.52 -5.68 3.46
C ALA A 126 33.08 -6.28 4.77
N ASP A 127 34.41 -6.29 4.91
CA ASP A 127 35.12 -6.86 6.07
C ASP A 127 34.92 -6.00 7.33
N GLY A 128 34.79 -4.68 7.17
CA GLY A 128 34.52 -3.74 8.24
C GLY A 128 33.04 -3.60 8.64
N ASP A 129 32.14 -4.48 8.16
CA ASP A 129 30.69 -4.45 8.42
C ASP A 129 30.04 -3.06 8.15
N ALA A 130 30.42 -2.43 7.04
CA ALA A 130 29.96 -1.08 6.70
C ALA A 130 28.43 -0.94 6.59
N GLU A 131 27.96 0.27 6.84
CA GLU A 131 26.59 0.70 6.61
C GLU A 131 26.49 1.68 5.43
N LEU A 132 25.36 1.62 4.74
CA LEU A 132 24.90 2.64 3.81
C LEU A 132 24.25 3.78 4.61
N MET A 133 24.87 4.95 4.57
CA MET A 133 24.46 6.12 5.35
C MET A 133 23.98 7.25 4.45
N LEU A 134 22.79 7.76 4.76
CA LEU A 134 22.23 8.97 4.17
C LEU A 134 22.47 10.18 5.07
N ASN A 135 22.54 11.38 4.49
CA ASN A 135 22.52 12.65 5.23
C ASN A 135 21.09 13.09 5.63
N ARG A 136 20.21 12.13 5.88
CA ARG A 136 18.79 12.32 6.25
C ARG A 136 18.43 11.36 7.37
N SER A 137 17.32 11.60 8.04
CA SER A 137 16.91 10.77 9.17
C SER A 137 16.58 9.35 8.70
N ARG A 138 16.80 8.40 9.62
CA ARG A 138 16.45 7.00 9.42
C ARG A 138 14.99 6.85 9.04
N GLY A 139 14.72 5.95 8.08
CA GLY A 139 13.37 5.63 7.64
C GLY A 139 12.68 6.65 6.72
N GLU A 140 13.35 7.71 6.27
CA GLU A 140 12.78 8.67 5.32
C GLU A 140 12.70 8.14 3.88
N PHE A 141 13.54 7.16 3.53
CA PHE A 141 13.63 6.59 2.18
C PHE A 141 13.40 5.08 2.18
N ASN A 142 12.91 4.59 1.04
CA ASN A 142 12.87 3.20 0.68
C ASN A 142 13.80 2.94 -0.47
N GLY A 143 14.73 2.01 -0.28
CA GLY A 143 15.57 1.54 -1.36
C GLY A 143 14.99 0.27 -1.97
N MET A 144 14.97 0.21 -3.29
CA MET A 144 14.47 -0.94 -4.04
C MET A 144 15.41 -1.25 -5.18
N PRO A 145 15.64 -2.54 -5.50
CA PRO A 145 16.40 -2.89 -6.69
C PRO A 145 15.66 -2.43 -7.94
N ARG A 146 16.45 -2.01 -8.94
CA ARG A 146 15.97 -1.61 -10.25
C ARG A 146 16.84 -2.25 -11.33
N VAL A 147 16.20 -3.05 -12.16
CA VAL A 147 16.77 -3.70 -13.34
C VAL A 147 16.08 -3.12 -14.57
N THR A 148 16.87 -2.78 -15.58
CA THR A 148 16.37 -2.21 -16.84
C THR A 148 17.13 -2.84 -17.99
N SER A 149 16.45 -3.72 -18.71
CA SER A 149 16.94 -4.32 -19.95
C SER A 149 17.03 -3.25 -21.06
N ALA A 150 18.04 -3.37 -21.93
CA ALA A 150 18.15 -2.52 -23.12
C ALA A 150 16.97 -2.71 -24.09
N ASN A 151 16.68 -1.67 -24.89
CA ASN A 151 15.65 -1.66 -25.94
C ASN A 151 14.20 -1.88 -25.48
N VAL A 152 13.91 -1.66 -24.20
CA VAL A 152 12.53 -1.66 -23.69
C VAL A 152 11.92 -0.26 -23.87
N PRO A 153 10.72 -0.11 -24.48
CA PRO A 153 10.08 1.19 -24.66
C PRO A 153 9.82 1.94 -23.34
N PRO A 154 9.81 3.30 -23.33
CA PRO A 154 9.66 4.09 -22.11
C PRO A 154 8.36 3.84 -21.31
N ASN A 155 7.28 3.45 -21.99
CA ASN A 155 5.99 3.10 -21.39
C ASN A 155 5.88 1.59 -21.07
N MET A 156 6.99 0.86 -21.05
CA MET A 156 7.00 -0.57 -20.83
C MET A 156 8.10 -1.00 -19.83
N ARG A 157 7.91 -2.18 -19.25
CA ARG A 157 8.90 -2.89 -18.43
C ARG A 157 8.97 -4.34 -18.90
N ARG A 158 10.12 -4.99 -18.82
CA ARG A 158 10.22 -6.42 -19.09
C ARG A 158 9.89 -7.22 -17.82
N LEU A 159 9.07 -8.27 -17.93
CA LEU A 159 8.63 -9.08 -16.78
C LEU A 159 9.81 -9.76 -16.09
N GLY A 160 10.78 -10.23 -16.86
CA GLY A 160 12.04 -10.79 -16.38
C GLY A 160 12.87 -9.81 -15.53
N ASP A 161 12.85 -8.52 -15.86
CA ASP A 161 13.52 -7.49 -15.04
C ASP A 161 12.87 -7.43 -13.65
N VAL A 162 11.53 -7.46 -13.59
CA VAL A 162 10.80 -7.40 -12.31
C VAL A 162 10.94 -8.71 -11.52
N ARG A 163 11.02 -9.86 -12.20
CA ARG A 163 11.38 -11.15 -11.58
C ARG A 163 12.77 -11.09 -10.94
N LEU A 164 13.76 -10.54 -11.65
CA LEU A 164 15.11 -10.38 -11.13
C LEU A 164 15.17 -9.39 -9.95
N GLU A 165 14.45 -8.27 -10.05
CA GLU A 165 14.28 -7.32 -8.92
C GLU A 165 13.73 -8.03 -7.68
N CYS A 166 12.71 -8.88 -7.84
CA CYS A 166 12.18 -9.68 -6.72
C CYS A 166 13.25 -10.59 -6.11
N GLN A 167 14.00 -11.33 -6.94
CA GLN A 167 15.06 -12.21 -6.45
C GLN A 167 16.09 -11.45 -5.63
N VAL A 168 16.56 -10.30 -6.14
CA VAL A 168 17.50 -9.41 -5.46
C VAL A 168 16.92 -8.91 -4.14
N ALA A 169 15.68 -8.40 -4.14
CA ALA A 169 15.02 -7.89 -2.93
C ALA A 169 14.89 -8.98 -1.84
N ILE A 170 14.50 -10.19 -2.23
CA ILE A 170 14.34 -11.33 -1.31
C ILE A 170 15.70 -11.82 -0.80
N ALA A 171 16.74 -11.82 -1.63
CA ALA A 171 18.08 -12.19 -1.21
C ALA A 171 18.62 -11.26 -0.11
N ILE A 172 18.41 -9.95 -0.28
CA ILE A 172 18.75 -8.94 0.73
C ILE A 172 17.91 -9.16 1.99
N ALA A 173 16.58 -9.21 1.86
CA ALA A 173 15.67 -9.34 3.00
C ALA A 173 15.89 -10.63 3.80
N LYS A 174 16.27 -11.73 3.14
CA LYS A 174 16.60 -12.98 3.81
C LYS A 174 17.75 -12.78 4.79
N LYS A 175 18.72 -11.90 4.54
CA LYS A 175 19.87 -11.70 5.44
C LYS A 175 19.45 -11.15 6.82
N ASP A 176 18.35 -10.41 6.89
CA ASP A 176 17.83 -9.82 8.14
C ASP A 176 16.99 -10.77 8.99
N ILE A 177 16.55 -11.91 8.45
CA ILE A 177 15.75 -12.88 9.19
C ILE A 177 16.59 -14.06 9.67
N ASN A 178 16.26 -14.56 10.86
CA ASN A 178 16.93 -15.73 11.44
C ASN A 178 16.63 -17.02 10.66
N VAL A 179 17.45 -18.05 10.86
CA VAL A 179 17.38 -19.32 10.13
C VAL A 179 16.04 -20.03 10.32
N MET A 180 15.47 -19.97 11.52
CA MET A 180 14.17 -20.60 11.81
C MET A 180 13.04 -19.94 11.02
N LEU A 181 13.00 -18.61 10.98
CA LEU A 181 12.01 -17.86 10.21
C LEU A 181 12.18 -18.09 8.71
N ARG A 182 13.43 -18.19 8.22
CA ARG A 182 13.70 -18.58 6.82
C ARG A 182 13.11 -19.95 6.47
N ALA A 183 13.31 -20.94 7.34
CA ALA A 183 12.80 -22.29 7.15
C ALA A 183 11.26 -22.32 7.18
N ALA A 184 10.64 -21.66 8.17
CA ALA A 184 9.19 -21.54 8.27
C ALA A 184 8.58 -20.87 7.03
N ALA A 185 9.19 -19.78 6.55
CA ALA A 185 8.74 -19.10 5.33
C ALA A 185 8.89 -20.00 4.09
N ALA A 186 9.97 -20.77 3.97
CA ALA A 186 10.13 -21.70 2.85
C ALA A 186 9.02 -22.78 2.83
N VAL A 187 8.63 -23.31 3.99
CA VAL A 187 7.49 -24.24 4.11
C VAL A 187 6.18 -23.55 3.73
N ALA A 188 5.90 -22.38 4.31
CA ALA A 188 4.66 -21.65 4.07
C ALA A 188 4.47 -21.23 2.60
N LEU A 189 5.56 -20.85 1.93
CA LEU A 189 5.58 -20.40 0.54
C LEU A 189 5.71 -21.53 -0.48
N GLY A 190 5.96 -22.76 -0.04
CA GLY A 190 6.09 -23.94 -0.91
C GLY A 190 7.45 -24.06 -1.59
N GLY A 191 8.49 -23.43 -1.05
CA GLY A 191 9.84 -23.48 -1.59
C GLY A 191 10.75 -22.36 -1.10
N THR A 192 12.04 -22.47 -1.42
CA THR A 192 13.04 -21.45 -1.10
C THR A 192 13.01 -20.27 -2.07
N ASP A 193 12.46 -20.43 -3.26
CA ASP A 193 12.22 -19.34 -4.22
C ASP A 193 10.88 -18.66 -3.94
N TRP A 194 10.93 -17.60 -3.14
CA TRP A 194 9.73 -16.90 -2.67
C TRP A 194 9.04 -16.14 -3.80
N CYS A 195 9.79 -15.69 -4.81
CA CYS A 195 9.24 -14.95 -5.96
C CYS A 195 8.41 -15.84 -6.88
N MET A 196 8.60 -17.16 -6.81
CA MET A 196 7.81 -18.14 -7.54
C MET A 196 6.58 -18.64 -6.77
N SER A 197 6.33 -18.12 -5.57
CA SER A 197 5.12 -18.43 -4.81
C SER A 197 3.99 -17.51 -5.23
N SER A 198 2.82 -18.07 -5.55
CA SER A 198 1.59 -17.28 -5.77
C SER A 198 1.12 -16.52 -4.53
N LYS A 199 1.67 -16.84 -3.36
CA LYS A 199 1.41 -16.17 -2.08
C LYS A 199 2.22 -14.88 -1.88
N VAL A 200 3.19 -14.60 -2.75
CA VAL A 200 4.02 -13.39 -2.67
C VAL A 200 3.55 -12.38 -3.71
N SER A 201 3.06 -11.24 -3.24
CA SER A 201 2.75 -10.10 -4.10
C SER A 201 3.98 -9.23 -4.31
N TYR A 202 4.49 -9.23 -5.54
CA TYR A 202 5.57 -8.34 -5.98
C TYR A 202 5.18 -7.69 -7.30
N GLY A 203 5.64 -6.47 -7.55
CA GLY A 203 5.16 -5.65 -8.63
C GLY A 203 6.09 -4.49 -8.93
N THR A 204 5.56 -3.52 -9.67
CA THR A 204 6.31 -2.32 -10.06
C THR A 204 5.47 -1.08 -9.91
N TYR A 205 6.13 0.03 -9.59
CA TYR A 205 5.57 1.35 -9.79
C TYR A 205 5.36 1.61 -11.27
N THR A 206 4.28 2.33 -11.57
CA THR A 206 3.99 2.81 -12.91
C THR A 206 4.87 4.04 -13.22
N PRO A 207 5.30 4.23 -14.48
CA PRO A 207 6.15 5.36 -14.87
C PRO A 207 5.38 6.70 -14.86
N PHE A 208 4.06 6.65 -14.95
CA PHE A 208 3.14 7.79 -14.98
C PHE A 208 1.76 7.34 -14.47
N PRO A 209 0.82 8.28 -14.17
CA PRO A 209 -0.56 7.91 -13.89
C PRO A 209 -1.11 7.00 -15.00
N THR A 210 -1.54 5.79 -14.63
CA THR A 210 -1.82 4.69 -15.56
C THR A 210 -3.26 4.19 -15.37
N ASP A 211 -4.03 4.07 -16.45
CA ASP A 211 -5.41 3.54 -16.38
C ASP A 211 -5.50 2.05 -16.70
N SER A 212 -4.53 1.51 -17.44
CA SER A 212 -4.46 0.07 -17.63
C SER A 212 -3.03 -0.43 -17.78
N VAL A 213 -2.82 -1.67 -17.36
CA VAL A 213 -1.56 -2.40 -17.49
C VAL A 213 -1.85 -3.67 -18.26
N SER A 214 -1.09 -3.93 -19.32
CA SER A 214 -1.22 -5.13 -20.13
C SER A 214 0.07 -5.94 -20.17
N LEU A 215 -0.05 -7.25 -20.25
CA LEU A 215 1.05 -8.16 -20.56
C LEU A 215 1.04 -8.44 -22.06
N VAL A 216 2.19 -8.28 -22.70
CA VAL A 216 2.40 -8.43 -24.15
C VAL A 216 3.54 -9.40 -24.38
N SER A 217 3.28 -10.51 -25.05
CA SER A 217 4.28 -11.54 -25.39
C SER A 217 4.02 -12.04 -26.81
N GLY A 218 4.85 -11.63 -27.77
CA GLY A 218 4.56 -11.83 -29.19
C GLY A 218 3.20 -11.20 -29.55
N ASP A 219 2.32 -12.00 -30.17
CA ASP A 219 0.97 -11.56 -30.54
C ASP A 219 -0.04 -11.61 -29.37
N LYS A 220 0.34 -12.20 -28.23
CA LYS A 220 -0.55 -12.33 -27.07
C LYS A 220 -0.55 -11.04 -26.26
N ARG A 221 -1.71 -10.38 -26.17
CA ARG A 221 -1.96 -9.24 -25.28
C ARG A 221 -3.07 -9.54 -24.29
N THR A 222 -2.84 -9.27 -23.01
CA THR A 222 -3.87 -9.46 -21.95
C THR A 222 -3.83 -8.28 -20.99
N VAL A 223 -4.99 -7.67 -20.74
CA VAL A 223 -5.11 -6.64 -19.70
C VAL A 223 -4.96 -7.32 -18.34
N LEU A 224 -3.89 -6.97 -17.62
CA LEU A 224 -3.60 -7.49 -16.29
C LEU A 224 -4.39 -6.73 -15.23
N SER A 225 -4.45 -5.40 -15.36
CA SER A 225 -5.12 -4.53 -14.42
C SER A 225 -5.71 -3.35 -15.16
N SER A 226 -6.94 -2.98 -14.80
CA SER A 226 -7.57 -1.73 -15.17
C SER A 226 -7.92 -0.96 -13.90
N GLY A 227 -7.75 0.34 -13.95
CA GLY A 227 -7.99 1.25 -12.84
C GLY A 227 -7.93 2.69 -13.30
N HIS A 228 -7.83 3.62 -12.36
CA HIS A 228 -7.58 5.01 -12.68
C HIS A 228 -6.32 5.47 -11.97
N ARG A 229 -5.39 6.08 -12.72
CA ARG A 229 -4.14 6.67 -12.20
C ARG A 229 -3.37 5.74 -11.24
N LEU A 230 -3.29 4.46 -11.60
CA LEU A 230 -2.55 3.43 -10.86
C LEU A 230 -1.11 3.89 -10.63
N LYS A 231 -0.64 3.76 -9.38
CA LYS A 231 0.74 4.07 -8.96
C LYS A 231 1.62 2.83 -8.85
N TYR A 232 1.01 1.67 -8.61
CA TYR A 232 1.70 0.40 -8.40
C TYR A 232 0.82 -0.74 -8.90
N VAL A 233 1.41 -1.72 -9.57
CA VAL A 233 0.72 -2.91 -10.07
C VAL A 233 1.46 -4.16 -9.64
N VAL A 234 0.74 -5.12 -9.05
CA VAL A 234 1.27 -6.46 -8.75
C VAL A 234 1.35 -7.24 -10.06
N LEU A 235 2.48 -7.90 -10.31
CA LEU A 235 2.71 -8.66 -11.53
C LEU A 235 2.65 -10.16 -11.23
N PRO A 236 2.22 -10.99 -12.19
CA PRO A 236 2.12 -12.44 -12.01
C PRO A 236 3.50 -13.11 -12.16
N LEU A 237 4.43 -12.79 -11.25
CA LEU A 237 5.82 -13.25 -11.36
C LEU A 237 5.94 -14.77 -11.40
N ALA A 238 5.09 -15.48 -10.65
CA ALA A 238 5.07 -16.94 -10.58
C ALA A 238 4.43 -17.63 -11.79
N ASP A 239 3.71 -16.90 -12.65
CA ASP A 239 3.02 -17.48 -13.80
C ASP A 239 4.00 -17.77 -14.93
N ARG A 240 4.33 -19.05 -15.11
CA ARG A 240 5.27 -19.53 -16.13
C ARG A 240 4.72 -19.46 -17.56
N ASN A 241 3.42 -19.19 -17.74
CA ASN A 241 2.84 -18.98 -19.07
C ASN A 241 3.23 -17.63 -19.67
N TRP A 242 3.87 -16.76 -18.90
CA TRP A 242 4.46 -15.51 -19.37
C TRP A 242 5.99 -15.63 -19.35
N PRO A 243 6.63 -15.72 -20.54
CA PRO A 243 8.07 -15.70 -20.68
C PRO A 243 8.71 -14.45 -20.07
N ASP A 244 10.00 -14.52 -19.76
CA ASP A 244 10.72 -13.38 -19.14
C ASP A 244 10.80 -12.14 -20.05
N ASP A 245 10.72 -12.31 -21.37
CA ASP A 245 10.67 -11.22 -22.35
C ASP A 245 9.28 -10.61 -22.56
N THR A 246 8.27 -11.08 -21.82
CA THR A 246 6.96 -10.42 -21.76
C THR A 246 7.12 -8.94 -21.39
N LEU A 247 6.52 -8.05 -22.17
CA LEU A 247 6.45 -6.63 -21.88
C LEU A 247 5.20 -6.34 -21.03
N VAL A 248 5.41 -5.57 -19.98
CA VAL A 248 4.40 -4.95 -19.13
C VAL A 248 4.18 -3.56 -19.67
N GLU A 249 3.10 -3.36 -20.42
CA GLU A 249 2.74 -2.11 -21.07
C GLU A 249 1.85 -1.27 -20.14
N PHE A 250 2.23 -0.01 -19.93
CA PHE A 250 1.47 0.97 -19.15
C PHE A 250 0.73 1.92 -20.10
N GLN A 251 -0.59 1.95 -19.98
CA GLN A 251 -1.42 2.91 -20.71
C GLN A 251 -1.59 4.18 -19.85
N PRO A 252 -1.13 5.35 -20.32
CA PRO A 252 -1.29 6.59 -19.56
C PRO A 252 -2.76 6.92 -19.32
N SER A 253 -3.06 7.46 -18.15
CA SER A 253 -4.32 8.13 -17.87
C SER A 253 -4.44 9.37 -18.77
N PRO A 254 -5.66 9.73 -19.20
CA PRO A 254 -5.88 10.97 -19.93
C PRO A 254 -5.48 12.17 -19.06
N ALA A 255 -5.08 13.27 -19.71
CA ALA A 255 -4.80 14.52 -19.04
C ALA A 255 -6.03 14.97 -18.23
N THR A 256 -5.81 15.35 -16.98
CA THR A 256 -6.91 15.78 -16.12
C THR A 256 -7.39 17.15 -16.54
N SER A 257 -8.70 17.34 -16.51
CA SER A 257 -9.37 18.59 -16.87
C SER A 257 -10.52 18.85 -15.91
N ILE A 258 -10.98 20.10 -15.84
CA ILE A 258 -12.13 20.49 -15.02
C ILE A 258 -13.36 19.62 -15.32
N THR A 259 -13.53 19.16 -16.56
CA THR A 259 -14.62 18.26 -16.96
C THR A 259 -14.68 16.98 -16.14
N HIS A 260 -13.56 16.49 -15.60
CA HIS A 260 -13.57 15.30 -14.72
C HIS A 260 -14.37 15.52 -13.44
N PHE A 261 -14.39 16.76 -12.94
CA PHE A 261 -15.11 17.13 -11.71
C PHE A 261 -16.57 17.52 -11.97
N THR A 262 -16.92 17.88 -13.21
CA THR A 262 -18.28 18.29 -13.59
C THR A 262 -19.06 17.21 -14.34
N ALA A 263 -18.39 16.18 -14.88
CA ALA A 263 -19.03 15.09 -15.61
C ALA A 263 -19.94 14.22 -14.72
N GLN A 264 -19.69 14.20 -13.42
CA GLN A 264 -20.55 13.53 -12.44
C GLN A 264 -20.43 14.19 -11.06
N PRO A 265 -21.40 13.97 -10.15
CA PRO A 265 -21.30 14.47 -8.79
C PRO A 265 -20.07 13.92 -8.06
N ILE A 266 -19.39 14.81 -7.33
CA ILE A 266 -18.32 14.48 -6.39
C ILE A 266 -18.81 14.69 -4.96
N TYR A 267 -18.24 13.95 -4.01
CA TYR A 267 -18.72 13.85 -2.65
C TYR A 267 -17.59 13.98 -1.64
N LEU A 268 -17.90 14.56 -0.49
CA LEU A 268 -17.10 14.38 0.71
C LEU A 268 -17.42 13.01 1.30
N SER A 269 -16.41 12.14 1.37
CA SER A 269 -16.54 10.79 1.93
C SER A 269 -15.54 10.64 3.08
N GLY A 270 -16.01 10.23 4.26
CA GLY A 270 -15.16 10.13 5.44
C GLY A 270 -15.86 9.62 6.67
N THR A 271 -15.22 9.76 7.83
CA THR A 271 -15.74 9.29 9.13
C THR A 271 -17.09 9.91 9.48
N MET A 272 -17.37 11.15 9.04
CA MET A 272 -18.64 11.86 9.27
C MET A 272 -19.84 11.21 8.59
N ASN A 273 -19.62 10.41 7.55
CA ASN A 273 -20.68 9.72 6.81
C ASN A 273 -20.34 8.26 6.50
N LYS A 274 -19.54 7.62 7.37
CA LYS A 274 -19.14 6.20 7.26
C LYS A 274 -18.56 5.83 5.89
N TRP A 275 -17.76 6.73 5.30
CA TRP A 275 -17.19 6.59 3.96
C TRP A 275 -18.21 6.48 2.82
N GLY A 276 -19.44 6.96 3.05
CA GLY A 276 -20.50 7.01 2.03
C GLY A 276 -20.42 8.23 1.12
N THR A 277 -21.36 8.31 0.17
CA THR A 277 -21.49 9.40 -0.80
C THR A 277 -22.78 10.20 -0.54
N THR A 278 -23.00 10.61 0.71
CA THR A 278 -24.22 11.32 1.14
C THR A 278 -24.04 12.84 1.23
N LEU A 279 -22.82 13.34 1.03
CA LEU A 279 -22.46 14.76 1.09
C LEU A 279 -21.92 15.23 -0.27
N PRO A 280 -22.79 15.49 -1.26
CA PRO A 280 -22.35 15.98 -2.57
C PRO A 280 -21.79 17.40 -2.46
N LEU A 281 -20.71 17.68 -3.18
CA LEU A 281 -20.23 19.05 -3.33
C LEU A 281 -21.07 19.75 -4.40
N THR A 282 -21.48 20.97 -4.08
CA THR A 282 -22.20 21.85 -5.00
C THR A 282 -21.19 22.72 -5.74
N GLN A 283 -21.27 22.76 -7.07
CA GLN A 283 -20.45 23.66 -7.87
C GLN A 283 -20.86 25.12 -7.62
N THR A 284 -19.92 25.97 -7.19
CA THR A 284 -20.16 27.39 -6.92
C THR A 284 -19.74 28.29 -8.07
N ASP A 285 -18.77 27.86 -8.88
CA ASP A 285 -18.41 28.47 -10.17
C ASP A 285 -17.71 27.45 -11.10
N ALA A 286 -17.12 27.89 -12.21
CA ALA A 286 -16.47 27.01 -13.18
C ALA A 286 -15.38 26.08 -12.59
N SER A 287 -14.73 26.47 -11.50
CA SER A 287 -13.59 25.76 -10.90
C SER A 287 -13.73 25.50 -9.40
N ASN A 288 -14.80 25.95 -8.76
CA ASN A 288 -14.98 25.83 -7.31
C ASN A 288 -16.21 24.99 -6.95
N PHE A 289 -16.04 24.18 -5.91
CA PHE A 289 -17.06 23.29 -5.37
C PHE A 289 -17.08 23.41 -3.84
N SER A 290 -18.25 23.25 -3.24
CA SER A 290 -18.43 23.44 -1.80
C SER A 290 -19.44 22.47 -1.20
N VAL A 291 -19.16 21.97 0.01
CA VAL A 291 -20.13 21.25 0.84
C VAL A 291 -19.97 21.66 2.30
N ASP A 292 -21.08 21.76 3.01
CA ASP A 292 -21.07 21.90 4.46
C ASP A 292 -21.25 20.52 5.11
N ALA A 293 -20.46 20.22 6.14
CA ALA A 293 -20.57 18.98 6.92
C ALA A 293 -20.50 19.26 8.41
N VAL A 294 -21.24 18.48 9.20
CA VAL A 294 -21.15 18.52 10.67
C VAL A 294 -20.06 17.55 11.10
N LEU A 295 -19.10 18.04 11.89
CA LEU A 295 -17.99 17.26 12.40
C LEU A 295 -18.01 17.23 13.93
N PRO A 296 -17.68 16.09 14.56
CA PRO A 296 -17.41 16.04 15.99
C PRO A 296 -16.08 16.73 16.32
N LYS A 297 -15.89 17.12 17.58
CA LYS A 297 -14.54 17.50 18.06
C LYS A 297 -13.62 16.28 17.96
N GLY A 298 -12.37 16.50 17.57
CA GLY A 298 -11.36 15.46 17.45
C GLY A 298 -11.03 15.10 16.01
N LEU A 299 -10.36 13.97 15.82
CA LEU A 299 -9.88 13.53 14.52
C LEU A 299 -11.01 13.05 13.60
N SER A 300 -11.14 13.71 12.45
CA SER A 300 -11.93 13.24 11.30
C SER A 300 -11.00 12.80 10.16
N LYS A 301 -11.41 11.77 9.42
CA LYS A 301 -10.72 11.34 8.18
C LYS A 301 -11.65 11.43 6.99
N PHE A 302 -11.15 11.89 5.84
CA PHE A 302 -11.98 12.04 4.65
C PHE A 302 -11.19 12.06 3.34
N LYS A 303 -11.92 12.01 2.22
CA LYS A 303 -11.49 12.18 0.83
C LYS A 303 -12.57 12.91 0.04
N ILE A 304 -12.21 13.42 -1.14
CA ILE A 304 -13.18 13.84 -2.16
C ILE A 304 -13.24 12.77 -3.23
N VAL A 305 -14.43 12.24 -3.51
CA VAL A 305 -14.60 11.05 -4.36
C VAL A 305 -15.76 11.19 -5.34
N SER A 306 -15.68 10.52 -6.48
CA SER A 306 -16.85 10.17 -7.30
C SER A 306 -17.59 8.98 -6.71
N LYS A 307 -18.82 8.73 -7.15
CA LYS A 307 -19.64 7.62 -6.63
C LYS A 307 -18.98 6.25 -6.78
N ASP A 308 -18.23 6.06 -7.85
CA ASP A 308 -17.52 4.82 -8.18
C ASP A 308 -16.10 4.74 -7.57
N PHE A 309 -15.63 5.81 -6.92
CA PHE A 309 -14.26 5.96 -6.40
C PHE A 309 -13.17 5.76 -7.47
N LYS A 310 -13.53 5.82 -8.75
CA LYS A 310 -12.62 5.59 -9.88
C LYS A 310 -12.31 6.89 -10.58
N MET A 311 -13.34 7.64 -10.96
CA MET A 311 -13.17 8.85 -11.77
C MET A 311 -12.60 10.03 -10.99
N VAL A 312 -12.94 10.15 -9.70
CA VAL A 312 -12.35 11.11 -8.77
C VAL A 312 -12.06 10.38 -7.46
N GLU A 313 -10.79 10.39 -7.05
CA GLU A 313 -10.37 9.97 -5.71
C GLU A 313 -9.21 10.88 -5.27
N LEU A 314 -9.56 11.97 -4.61
CA LEU A 314 -8.61 12.95 -4.11
C LEU A 314 -8.40 12.77 -2.61
N GLY A 315 -7.13 12.75 -2.22
CA GLY A 315 -6.72 12.63 -0.84
C GLY A 315 -5.45 13.40 -0.54
N ALA A 316 -4.83 13.12 0.60
CA ALA A 316 -3.51 13.62 0.91
C ALA A 316 -2.46 12.97 -0.02
N ALA A 317 -1.45 13.74 -0.42
CA ALA A 317 -0.23 13.18 -0.98
C ALA A 317 0.36 12.14 -0.02
N ASP A 318 1.01 11.09 -0.56
CA ASP A 318 1.58 10.00 0.23
C ASP A 318 2.50 10.54 1.34
N SER A 319 1.98 10.64 2.56
CA SER A 319 2.72 11.14 3.73
C SER A 319 2.41 10.20 4.89
N ARG A 320 3.12 9.07 4.91
CA ARG A 320 3.19 8.16 6.07
C ARG A 320 4.08 8.70 7.22
N ALA A 321 4.56 9.94 7.15
CA ALA A 321 5.40 10.55 8.17
C ALA A 321 4.51 11.32 9.13
N ASN A 322 4.24 10.69 10.28
CA ASN A 322 3.58 11.30 11.43
C ASN A 322 2.14 11.74 11.13
N GLU A 323 1.19 11.29 11.95
CA GLU A 323 -0.24 11.65 11.83
C GLU A 323 -0.46 13.18 11.81
N SER A 324 0.54 13.94 12.25
CA SER A 324 0.64 15.40 12.21
C SER A 324 0.78 16.04 10.82
N LYS A 325 1.19 15.34 9.74
CA LYS A 325 1.36 15.94 8.38
C LYS A 325 0.27 15.55 7.35
N GLY A 326 -0.43 14.45 7.60
CA GLY A 326 -1.75 14.21 7.01
C GLY A 326 -2.78 15.25 7.46
N ASN A 327 -2.47 15.95 8.56
CA ASN A 327 -3.32 16.93 9.20
C ASN A 327 -3.61 18.12 8.27
N PHE A 328 -4.88 18.44 8.15
CA PHE A 328 -5.39 19.60 7.45
C PHE A 328 -5.36 20.77 8.44
N VAL A 329 -4.86 21.92 8.00
CA VAL A 329 -4.85 23.14 8.83
C VAL A 329 -6.06 23.98 8.46
N LEU A 330 -6.88 24.32 9.45
CA LEU A 330 -8.08 25.13 9.26
C LEU A 330 -7.72 26.45 8.57
N ASN A 331 -8.54 26.86 7.60
CA ASN A 331 -8.39 28.09 6.80
C ASN A 331 -7.11 28.16 5.93
N ALA A 332 -6.36 27.07 5.79
CA ALA A 332 -5.22 26.99 4.89
C ALA A 332 -5.56 26.09 3.69
N GLY A 333 -5.14 26.50 2.50
CA GLY A 333 -5.25 25.69 1.29
C GLY A 333 -4.29 24.50 1.33
N LYS A 334 -4.79 23.30 1.08
CA LYS A 334 -4.00 22.08 0.95
C LYS A 334 -4.18 21.50 -0.45
N ALA A 335 -3.08 21.36 -1.18
CA ALA A 335 -3.07 20.62 -2.44
C ALA A 335 -3.38 19.14 -2.19
N LEU A 336 -4.30 18.60 -2.97
CA LEU A 336 -4.72 17.21 -2.93
C LEU A 336 -4.03 16.40 -4.03
N ALA A 337 -3.86 15.11 -3.77
CA ALA A 337 -3.29 14.17 -4.73
C ALA A 337 -4.34 13.18 -5.21
N TRP A 338 -4.30 12.89 -6.51
CA TRP A 338 -5.00 11.79 -7.15
C TRP A 338 -4.58 10.43 -6.57
N ALA A 339 -5.55 9.53 -6.38
CA ALA A 339 -5.38 8.25 -5.70
C ALA A 339 -4.58 8.44 -4.38
N GLY A 340 -4.95 9.49 -3.63
CA GLY A 340 -4.31 9.92 -2.40
C GLY A 340 -4.71 9.07 -1.20
N LYS A 341 -4.00 9.25 -0.08
CA LYS A 341 -4.39 8.67 1.22
C LYS A 341 -5.50 9.49 1.86
N ASP A 342 -6.11 8.96 2.90
CA ASP A 342 -7.10 9.68 3.70
C ASP A 342 -6.49 10.97 4.24
N ILE A 343 -7.25 12.06 4.17
CA ILE A 343 -6.91 13.35 4.77
C ILE A 343 -7.33 13.31 6.23
N TRP A 344 -6.46 13.81 7.11
CA TRP A 344 -6.69 13.85 8.56
C TRP A 344 -7.04 15.29 8.92
N PHE A 345 -8.05 15.51 9.74
CA PHE A 345 -8.40 16.84 10.20
C PHE A 345 -8.80 16.80 11.67
N GLU A 346 -7.93 17.35 12.51
CA GLU A 346 -8.21 17.58 13.92
C GLU A 346 -9.19 18.73 14.06
N THR A 347 -10.46 18.40 14.32
CA THR A 347 -11.56 19.36 14.42
C THR A 347 -11.54 19.99 15.82
N PRO A 348 -11.26 21.32 15.95
CA PRO A 348 -11.04 21.94 17.27
C PRO A 348 -12.27 21.89 18.19
N GLN A 349 -13.45 22.04 17.59
CA GLN A 349 -14.74 22.06 18.26
C GLN A 349 -15.79 21.37 17.39
N ALA A 350 -16.75 20.68 18.01
CA ALA A 350 -17.86 20.10 17.27
C ALA A 350 -18.69 21.23 16.62
N GLY A 351 -19.02 21.11 15.34
CA GLY A 351 -19.67 22.19 14.62
C GLY A 351 -19.83 21.91 13.13
N LYS A 352 -20.34 22.91 12.42
CA LYS A 352 -20.51 22.87 10.98
C LYS A 352 -19.27 23.48 10.31
N TYR A 353 -18.74 22.77 9.33
CA TYR A 353 -17.54 23.18 8.58
C TYR A 353 -17.85 23.19 7.08
N ASN A 354 -17.29 24.17 6.38
CA ASN A 354 -17.34 24.27 4.94
C ASN A 354 -16.06 23.68 4.33
N PHE A 355 -16.24 22.81 3.34
CA PHE A 355 -15.18 22.21 2.54
C PHE A 355 -15.24 22.83 1.14
N ALA A 356 -14.32 23.73 0.82
CA ALA A 356 -14.24 24.41 -0.46
C ALA A 356 -13.08 23.84 -1.29
N LEU A 357 -13.40 23.22 -2.42
CA LEU A 357 -12.45 22.63 -3.36
C LEU A 357 -12.31 23.52 -4.59
N ASN A 358 -11.08 23.95 -4.88
CA ASN A 358 -10.69 24.61 -6.12
C ASN A 358 -9.99 23.60 -7.05
N VAL A 359 -10.46 23.48 -8.28
CA VAL A 359 -9.92 22.58 -9.32
C VAL A 359 -9.39 23.36 -10.54
N ALA A 360 -9.02 24.63 -10.36
CA ALA A 360 -8.47 25.44 -11.45
C ALA A 360 -7.16 24.85 -12.01
N ASP A 361 -6.34 24.25 -11.13
CA ASP A 361 -5.32 23.26 -11.50
C ASP A 361 -5.91 21.86 -11.26
N PRO A 362 -6.30 21.12 -12.31
CA PRO A 362 -6.96 19.83 -12.15
C PRO A 362 -5.99 18.71 -11.72
N ASP A 363 -4.68 18.87 -11.91
CA ASP A 363 -3.68 17.88 -11.47
C ASP A 363 -3.30 18.08 -10.00
N ALA A 364 -3.45 19.29 -9.46
CA ALA A 364 -3.23 19.61 -8.05
C ALA A 364 -4.37 20.44 -7.42
N PRO A 365 -5.60 19.89 -7.29
CA PRO A 365 -6.72 20.59 -6.68
C PRO A 365 -6.42 21.06 -5.26
N VAL A 366 -6.90 22.23 -4.87
CA VAL A 366 -6.67 22.81 -3.55
C VAL A 366 -7.96 22.78 -2.73
N LEU A 367 -7.91 22.18 -1.54
CA LEU A 367 -9.03 22.17 -0.59
C LEU A 367 -8.76 23.17 0.53
N VAL A 368 -9.78 23.94 0.92
CA VAL A 368 -9.84 24.78 2.12
C VAL A 368 -10.97 24.28 3.02
N VAL A 369 -10.71 24.12 4.32
CA VAL A 369 -11.75 23.83 5.32
C VAL A 369 -11.87 25.03 6.24
N SER A 370 -13.08 25.56 6.42
CA SER A 370 -13.38 26.69 7.30
C SER A 370 -14.54 26.37 8.23
N ALA A 371 -14.54 26.96 9.43
CA ALA A 371 -15.70 26.86 10.32
C ALA A 371 -16.86 27.70 9.76
N ARG A 372 -18.09 27.20 9.91
CA ARG A 372 -19.31 27.99 9.69
C ARG A 372 -19.78 28.52 11.03
N GLU A 373 -20.13 29.81 11.06
CA GLU A 373 -20.82 30.43 12.19
C GLU A 373 -22.24 29.89 12.36
#